data_AF-Q8EME4-F1
#
_entry.id   AF-Q8EME4-F1
#
_cell.length_a   1.000
_cell.length_b   1.000
_cell.length_c   1.000
_cell.angle_alpha   90.00
_cell.angle_beta   90.00
_cell.angle_gamma   90.00
#
_symmetry.space_group_name_H-M   'P 1'
#
loop_
_entity.id
_entity.type
_entity.pdbx_description
1 polymer ?
#
loop_
_entity_poly.entity_id
_entity_poly.type
_entity_poly.pdbx_seq_one_letter_code
_entity_poly.pdbx_strand_id
1 'polypeptide(L)'
;MKTGDYSVTEDMLSRYFELNKLRKEIDSEMKELKEVFHSYMDHRVGENKKGEYSEGSYQLVRQIRKAEKYRETETVEKLEEMQLHDLILVQKKPDVTKINAAAELGLLRTDELEELKTTSYTQAIAVKKV
;
A
#
# COMPACT_ATOMS: atom_id res chain seq x y z
N MET A 1 28.65 -24.44 -12.35
CA MET A 1 27.30 -24.01 -11.92
C MET A 1 26.65 -25.21 -11.24
N LYS A 2 26.25 -25.10 -9.97
CA LYS A 2 25.55 -26.19 -9.29
C LYS A 2 24.09 -26.18 -9.76
N THR A 3 23.69 -27.21 -10.50
CA THR A 3 22.29 -27.56 -10.75
C THR A 3 21.68 -27.92 -9.40
N GLY A 4 21.01 -26.96 -8.76
CA GLY A 4 20.17 -27.22 -7.60
C GLY A 4 18.93 -27.99 -8.05
N ASP A 5 18.54 -28.98 -7.26
CA ASP A 5 17.38 -29.82 -7.52
C ASP A 5 16.09 -28.95 -7.47
N TYR A 6 15.41 -28.79 -8.61
CA TYR A 6 14.21 -27.95 -8.76
C TYR A 6 12.92 -28.75 -8.47
N SER A 7 12.83 -29.38 -7.30
CA SER A 7 11.62 -30.10 -6.92
C SER A 7 10.84 -29.35 -5.83
N VAL A 8 9.52 -29.24 -6.04
CA VAL A 8 8.57 -28.78 -5.03
C VAL A 8 7.86 -30.02 -4.49
N THR A 9 7.92 -30.23 -3.18
CA THR A 9 7.27 -31.37 -2.53
C THR A 9 5.92 -30.98 -1.95
N GLU A 10 5.05 -31.98 -1.76
CA GLU A 10 3.77 -31.79 -1.06
C GLU A 10 3.99 -31.25 0.36
N ASP A 11 5.01 -31.75 1.07
CA ASP A 11 5.36 -31.26 2.41
C ASP A 11 5.70 -29.76 2.42
N MET A 12 6.42 -29.27 1.40
CA MET A 12 6.72 -27.83 1.27
C MET A 12 5.44 -27.01 1.05
N LEU A 13 4.54 -27.49 0.18
CA LEU A 13 3.28 -26.82 -0.11
C LEU A 13 2.36 -26.81 1.12
N SER A 14 2.23 -27.96 1.79
CA SER A 14 1.45 -28.13 3.01
C SER A 14 1.98 -27.23 4.13
N ARG A 15 3.29 -27.22 4.36
CA ARG A 15 3.90 -26.36 5.38
C ARG A 15 3.68 -24.88 5.07
N TYR A 16 3.84 -24.46 3.81
CA TYR A 16 3.59 -23.08 3.40
C TYR A 16 2.11 -22.69 3.56
N PHE A 17 1.18 -23.60 3.26
CA PHE A 17 -0.25 -23.39 3.46
C PHE A 17 -0.60 -23.17 4.94
N GLU A 18 -0.11 -24.05 5.83
CA GLU A 18 -0.36 -23.92 7.27
C GLU A 18 0.29 -22.67 7.87
N LEU A 19 1.53 -22.33 7.45
CA LEU A 19 2.19 -21.10 7.88
C LEU A 19 1.41 -19.85 7.46
N ASN A 20 0.81 -19.82 6.26
CA ASN A 20 -0.03 -18.70 5.84
C ASN A 20 -1.30 -18.58 6.67
N LYS A 21 -1.89 -19.70 7.08
CA LYS A 21 -3.06 -19.70 7.95
C LYS A 21 -2.69 -19.19 9.34
N LEU A 22 -1.64 -19.73 9.94
CA LEU A 22 -1.14 -19.29 11.25
C LEU A 22 -0.76 -17.81 11.24
N ARG A 23 -0.11 -17.32 10.17
CA ARG A 23 0.22 -15.89 10.04
C ARG A 23 -1.04 -15.03 10.13
N LYS A 24 -2.14 -15.42 9.47
CA LYS A 24 -3.41 -14.66 9.55
C LYS A 24 -3.99 -14.64 10.96
N GLU A 25 -3.90 -15.75 11.68
CA GLU A 25 -4.38 -15.84 13.06
C GLU A 25 -3.54 -14.92 13.98
N ILE A 26 -2.21 -14.98 13.86
CA ILE A 26 -1.28 -14.08 14.59
C ILE A 26 -1.55 -12.61 14.24
N ASP A 27 -1.72 -12.29 12.95
CA ASP A 27 -2.01 -10.92 12.51
C ASP A 27 -3.34 -10.41 13.10
N SER A 28 -4.34 -11.30 13.25
CA SER A 28 -5.63 -10.97 13.88
C SER A 28 -5.48 -10.69 15.37
N GLU A 29 -4.79 -11.57 16.10
CA GLU A 29 -4.54 -11.39 17.54
C GLU A 29 -3.73 -10.10 17.81
N MET A 30 -2.69 -9.85 17.00
CA MET A 30 -1.90 -8.62 17.08
C MET A 30 -2.75 -7.37 16.81
N LYS A 31 -3.73 -7.45 15.90
CA LYS A 31 -4.65 -6.35 15.62
C LYS A 31 -5.56 -6.07 16.81
N GLU A 32 -6.15 -7.11 17.42
CA GLU A 32 -7.00 -6.97 18.60
C GLU A 32 -6.24 -6.35 19.78
N LEU A 33 -5.03 -6.84 20.08
CA LEU A 33 -4.16 -6.25 21.11
C LEU A 33 -3.84 -4.78 20.82
N LYS A 34 -3.56 -4.44 19.56
CA LYS A 34 -3.27 -3.07 19.17
C LYS A 34 -4.46 -2.13 19.42
N GLU A 35 -5.69 -2.58 19.17
CA GLU A 35 -6.91 -1.83 19.47
C GLU A 35 -7.09 -1.59 20.97
N VAL A 36 -6.81 -2.61 21.79
CA VAL A 36 -6.80 -2.50 23.26
C VAL A 36 -5.74 -1.49 23.72
N PHE A 37 -4.52 -1.57 23.20
CA PHE A 37 -3.43 -0.65 23.55
C PHE A 37 -3.73 0.79 23.16
N HIS A 38 -4.31 1.02 21.98
CA HIS A 38 -4.74 2.36 21.57
C HIS A 38 -5.81 2.91 22.52
N SER A 39 -6.86 2.12 22.80
CA SER A 39 -7.93 2.53 23.71
C SER A 39 -7.40 2.85 25.11
N TYR A 40 -6.52 1.99 25.65
CA TYR A 40 -5.88 2.23 26.94
C TYR A 40 -5.07 3.53 26.95
N MET A 41 -4.27 3.77 25.91
CA MET A 41 -3.45 4.98 25.81
C MET A 41 -4.28 6.25 25.58
N ASP A 42 -5.40 6.15 24.86
CA ASP A 42 -6.36 7.25 24.70
C ASP A 42 -6.96 7.66 26.05
N HIS A 43 -7.36 6.70 26.89
CA HIS A 43 -7.88 6.98 28.23
C HIS A 43 -6.80 7.53 29.17
N ARG A 44 -5.57 7.00 29.10
CA ARG A 44 -4.50 7.35 30.04
C ARG A 44 -3.76 8.64 29.69
N VAL A 45 -3.42 8.83 28.42
CA VAL A 45 -2.55 9.91 27.95
C VAL A 45 -3.35 10.96 27.18
N GLY A 46 -4.48 10.56 26.59
CA GLY A 46 -5.33 11.37 25.74
C GLY A 46 -5.19 10.99 24.26
N GLU A 47 -6.23 11.30 23.48
CA GLU A 47 -6.25 11.09 22.04
C GLU A 47 -5.12 11.84 21.32
N ASN A 48 -4.55 11.20 20.28
CA ASN A 48 -3.49 11.77 19.43
C ASN A 48 -2.21 12.21 20.18
N LYS A 49 -1.99 11.71 21.39
CA LYS A 49 -0.77 12.00 22.17
C LYS A 49 0.20 10.83 22.15
N LYS A 50 1.49 11.16 22.11
CA LYS A 50 2.57 10.19 22.32
C LYS A 50 2.61 9.81 23.81
N GLY A 51 3.00 8.59 24.11
CA GLY A 51 3.10 8.13 25.49
C GLY A 51 3.80 6.80 25.60
N GLU A 52 4.22 6.49 26.81
CA GLU A 52 4.92 5.26 27.16
C GLU A 52 4.30 4.64 28.39
N TYR A 53 4.24 3.32 28.43
CA TYR A 53 3.79 2.54 29.58
C TYR A 53 4.66 1.30 29.70
N SER A 54 5.18 1.04 30.89
CA SER A 54 5.94 -0.18 31.19
C SER A 54 5.16 -1.08 32.15
N GLU A 55 5.19 -2.37 31.89
CA GLU A 55 4.61 -3.42 32.74
C GLU A 55 5.55 -4.62 32.73
N GLY A 56 6.11 -4.99 33.90
CA GLY A 56 7.13 -6.02 34.01
C GLY A 56 8.33 -5.76 33.09
N SER A 57 8.63 -6.71 32.22
CA SER A 57 9.75 -6.65 31.27
C SER A 57 9.40 -5.99 29.92
N TYR A 58 8.18 -5.46 29.77
CA TYR A 58 7.69 -4.92 28.50
C TYR A 58 7.38 -3.43 28.59
N GLN A 59 7.55 -2.73 27.47
CA GLN A 59 7.20 -1.33 27.32
C GLN A 59 6.33 -1.12 26.08
N LEU A 60 5.14 -0.58 26.28
CA LEU A 60 4.25 -0.07 25.25
C LEU A 60 4.61 1.39 24.92
N VAL A 61 5.02 1.64 23.68
CA VAL A 61 5.36 2.99 23.19
C VAL A 61 4.40 3.39 22.08
N ARG A 62 3.57 4.41 22.33
CA ARG A 62 2.68 4.97 21.30
C ARG A 62 3.38 6.08 20.54
N GLN A 63 3.61 5.83 19.25
CA GLN A 63 4.06 6.84 18.32
C GLN A 63 2.86 7.50 17.61
N ILE A 64 2.89 8.83 17.52
CA ILE A 64 1.93 9.61 16.73
C ILE A 64 2.70 10.31 15.61
N ARG A 65 2.21 10.14 14.37
CA ARG A 65 2.70 10.85 13.18
C ARG A 65 1.54 11.68 12.65
N LYS A 66 1.74 12.99 12.55
CA LYS A 66 0.77 13.90 11.93
C LYS A 66 1.13 14.03 10.45
N ALA A 67 0.17 13.78 9.56
CA ALA A 67 0.29 14.07 8.14
C ALA A 67 -0.79 15.08 7.78
N GLU A 68 -0.36 16.25 7.29
CA GLU A 68 -1.27 17.27 6.78
C GLU A 68 -1.19 17.27 5.27
N LYS A 69 -2.35 17.27 4.62
CA LYS A 69 -2.48 17.34 3.18
C LYS A 69 -3.52 18.40 2.85
N TYR A 70 -3.26 19.17 1.82
CA TYR A 70 -4.27 20.04 1.24
C TYR A 70 -5.37 19.18 0.62
N ARG A 71 -6.62 19.65 0.72
CA ARG A 71 -7.73 19.08 -0.05
C ARG A 71 -7.53 19.56 -1.49
N GLU A 72 -6.93 18.72 -2.32
CA GLU A 72 -6.34 19.12 -3.61
C GLU A 72 -7.31 19.97 -4.44
N THR A 73 -8.53 19.49 -4.70
CA THR A 73 -9.53 20.20 -5.50
C THR A 73 -9.90 21.57 -4.92
N GLU A 74 -10.34 21.61 -3.66
CA GLU A 74 -10.78 22.86 -3.02
C GLU A 74 -9.65 23.86 -2.84
N THR A 75 -8.43 23.37 -2.63
CA THR A 75 -7.25 24.23 -2.51
C THR A 75 -6.90 24.82 -3.86
N VAL A 76 -6.97 24.04 -4.95
CA VAL A 76 -6.76 24.55 -6.32
C VAL A 76 -7.83 25.58 -6.68
N GLU A 77 -9.11 25.28 -6.48
CA GLU A 77 -10.22 26.22 -6.71
C GLU A 77 -9.98 27.53 -5.95
N LYS A 78 -9.56 27.45 -4.68
CA LYS A 78 -9.29 28.63 -3.87
C LYS A 78 -8.08 29.44 -4.38
N LEU A 79 -7.03 28.76 -4.83
CA LEU A 79 -5.86 29.40 -5.41
C LEU A 79 -6.19 30.08 -6.75
N GLU A 80 -7.09 29.50 -7.55
CA GLU A 80 -7.59 30.10 -8.79
C GLU A 80 -8.43 31.35 -8.51
N GLU A 81 -9.33 31.33 -7.52
CA GLU A 81 -10.08 32.52 -7.06
C GLU A 81 -9.14 33.66 -6.63
N MET A 82 -8.01 33.30 -6.01
CA MET A 82 -6.98 34.24 -5.55
C MET A 82 -6.01 34.65 -6.67
N GLN A 83 -6.18 34.13 -7.90
CA GLN A 83 -5.29 34.36 -9.04
C GLN A 83 -3.82 33.95 -8.78
N LEU A 84 -3.59 33.01 -7.86
CA LEU A 84 -2.26 32.53 -7.47
C LEU A 84 -1.85 31.29 -8.30
N HIS A 85 -1.87 31.44 -9.62
CA HIS A 85 -1.65 30.32 -10.55
C HIS A 85 -0.26 29.69 -10.45
N ASP A 86 0.76 30.44 -10.03
CA ASP A 86 2.13 29.93 -9.84
C ASP A 86 2.22 28.88 -8.71
N LEU A 87 1.22 28.81 -7.82
CA LEU A 87 1.11 27.80 -6.76
C LEU A 87 0.35 26.54 -7.18
N ILE A 88 -0.12 26.48 -8.43
CA ILE A 88 -0.88 25.36 -8.99
C ILE A 88 0.02 24.59 -9.95
N LEU A 89 0.25 23.31 -9.65
CA LEU A 89 1.07 22.45 -10.49
C LEU A 89 0.24 21.85 -11.63
N VAL A 90 0.46 22.31 -12.86
CA VAL A 90 -0.15 21.73 -14.06
C VAL A 90 0.72 20.58 -14.60
N GLN A 91 0.24 19.34 -14.49
CA GLN A 91 0.95 18.15 -14.99
C GLN A 91 0.34 17.64 -16.30
N LYS A 92 1.12 17.63 -17.38
CA LYS A 92 0.76 16.92 -18.62
C LYS A 92 1.08 15.44 -18.45
N LYS A 93 0.07 14.58 -18.49
CA LYS A 93 0.20 13.12 -18.41
C LYS A 93 -0.48 12.45 -19.61
N PRO A 94 0.02 11.30 -20.08
CA PRO A 94 -0.67 10.51 -21.08
C PRO A 94 -2.08 10.15 -20.61
N ASP A 95 -3.09 10.46 -21.42
CA ASP A 95 -4.47 10.03 -21.19
C ASP A 95 -4.60 8.60 -21.70
N VAL A 96 -4.25 7.63 -20.85
CA VAL A 96 -4.19 6.20 -21.21
C VAL A 96 -5.53 5.72 -21.75
N THR A 97 -6.64 6.19 -21.21
CA THR A 97 -7.98 5.84 -21.68
C THR A 97 -8.20 6.30 -23.12
N LYS A 98 -7.88 7.55 -23.45
CA LYS A 98 -8.03 8.04 -24.84
C LYS A 98 -7.02 7.42 -25.79
N ILE A 99 -5.79 7.16 -25.33
CA ILE A 99 -4.76 6.47 -26.12
C ILE A 99 -5.25 5.07 -26.50
N ASN A 100 -5.79 4.30 -25.54
CA ASN A 100 -6.32 2.96 -25.81
C ASN A 100 -7.54 3.01 -26.74
N ALA A 101 -8.47 3.95 -26.53
CA ALA A 101 -9.64 4.10 -27.40
C ALA A 101 -9.23 4.46 -28.84
N ALA A 102 -8.24 5.35 -29.02
CA ALA A 102 -7.72 5.69 -30.34
C ALA A 102 -7.03 4.50 -31.02
N ALA A 103 -6.31 3.68 -30.24
CA ALA A 103 -5.70 2.46 -30.74
C ALA A 103 -6.74 1.43 -31.19
N GLU A 104 -7.79 1.19 -30.40
CA GLU A 104 -8.89 0.28 -30.73
C GLU A 104 -9.65 0.71 -31.99
N LEU A 105 -9.84 2.02 -32.17
CA LEU A 105 -10.49 2.61 -33.35
C LEU A 105 -9.56 2.67 -34.58
N GLY A 106 -8.31 2.23 -34.47
CA GLY A 106 -7.31 2.29 -35.55
C GLY A 106 -6.85 3.71 -35.90
N LEU A 107 -7.14 4.70 -35.04
CA LEU A 107 -6.73 6.09 -35.19
C LEU A 107 -5.29 6.33 -34.70
N LEU A 108 -4.73 5.37 -33.99
CA LEU A 108 -3.39 5.40 -33.43
C LEU A 108 -2.72 4.04 -33.67
N ARG A 109 -1.50 4.06 -34.20
CA ARG A 109 -0.70 2.85 -34.31
C ARG A 109 0.05 2.62 -33.00
N THR A 110 -0.15 1.44 -32.41
CA THR A 110 0.38 1.12 -31.07
C THR A 110 1.86 0.75 -31.08
N ASP A 111 2.39 0.32 -32.24
CA ASP A 111 3.80 0.00 -32.45
C ASP A 111 4.71 1.21 -32.22
N GLU A 112 4.24 2.41 -32.55
CA GLU A 112 4.98 3.66 -32.33
C GLU A 112 5.11 4.04 -30.84
N LEU A 113 4.30 3.45 -29.95
CA LEU A 113 4.31 3.74 -28.51
C LEU A 113 4.83 2.58 -27.67
N GLU A 114 5.16 1.44 -28.28
CA GLU A 114 5.53 0.23 -27.55
C GLU A 114 6.84 0.41 -26.77
N GLU A 115 7.82 1.11 -27.36
CA GLU A 115 9.10 1.46 -26.72
C GLU A 115 8.95 2.42 -25.53
N LEU A 116 7.80 3.08 -25.39
CA LEU A 116 7.51 4.02 -24.29
C LEU A 116 6.84 3.32 -23.10
N LYS A 117 6.50 2.04 -23.20
CA LYS A 117 5.89 1.28 -22.12
C LYS A 117 6.95 0.73 -21.17
N THR A 118 6.77 0.99 -19.88
CA THR A 118 7.53 0.29 -18.83
C THR A 118 6.70 -0.90 -18.35
N THR A 119 7.16 -2.11 -18.67
CA THR A 119 6.53 -3.35 -18.21
C THR A 119 7.26 -3.86 -16.97
N SER A 120 6.59 -3.82 -15.81
CA SER A 120 7.10 -4.40 -14.57
C SER A 120 6.33 -5.68 -14.22
N TYR A 121 7.05 -6.77 -13.96
CA TYR A 121 6.45 -8.02 -13.52
C TYR A 121 6.56 -8.14 -11.99
N THR A 122 5.43 -8.20 -11.31
CA THR A 122 5.38 -8.52 -9.87
C THR A 122 4.99 -9.98 -9.71
N GLN A 123 5.86 -10.76 -9.08
CA GLN A 123 5.60 -12.17 -8.80
C GLN A 123 4.83 -12.33 -7.48
N ALA A 124 3.85 -13.22 -7.46
CA ALA A 124 3.11 -13.59 -6.25
C ALA A 124 2.96 -15.11 -6.18
N ILE A 125 3.04 -15.68 -4.97
CA ILE A 125 2.91 -17.12 -4.72
C ILE A 125 1.70 -17.37 -3.84
N ALA A 126 0.81 -18.27 -4.29
CA ALA A 126 -0.33 -18.74 -3.52
C ALA A 126 -0.40 -20.27 -3.58
N VAL A 127 -0.63 -20.91 -2.43
CA VAL A 127 -0.86 -22.35 -2.31
C VAL A 127 -2.30 -22.55 -1.85
N LYS A 128 -3.04 -23.45 -2.52
CA LYS A 128 -4.44 -23.79 -2.22
C LYS A 128 -4.56 -25.31 -2.08
N LYS A 129 -5.46 -25.77 -1.22
CA LYS A 129 -5.91 -27.17 -1.20
C LYS A 129 -6.78 -27.44 -2.43
N VAL A 130 -6.59 -28.60 -3.05
CA VAL A 130 -7.41 -29.11 -4.16
C VAL A 130 -8.38 -30.14 -3.60
#